data_AF-A0A7U2NFH5-F1
#
_entry.id   AF-A0A7U2NFH5-F1
#
_cell.length_a   1.000
_cell.length_b   1.000
_cell.length_c   1.000
_cell.angle_alpha   90.00
_cell.angle_beta   90.00
_cell.angle_gamma   90.00
#
_symmetry.space_group_name_H-M   'P 1'
#
loop_
_entity.id
_entity.type
_entity.pdbx_description
1 polymer ?
#
loop_
_entity_poly.entity_id
_entity_poly.type
_entity_poly.pdbx_seq_one_letter_code
_entity_poly.pdbx_strand_id
1 'polypeptide(L)'
;MKHWSEFLEQRTHATKRLGKLANPLTYEVQEKELQLQNAKLNLERFELQICNKIAGNYTNEVEYENAILNAKAKANEWNNSPIDSHKPTHKNQKKC
;
A
#
# COMPACT_ATOMS: atom_id res chain seq x y z
N MET A 1 13.62 5.60 24.44
CA MET A 1 13.22 4.21 24.73
C MET A 1 14.49 3.40 24.97
N LYS A 2 14.50 2.56 26.00
CA LYS A 2 15.62 1.68 26.32
C LYS A 2 15.33 0.30 25.75
N HIS A 3 16.29 -0.32 25.06
CA HIS A 3 16.17 -1.69 24.62
C HIS A 3 15.97 -2.61 25.83
N TRP A 4 15.17 -3.67 25.72
CA TRP A 4 14.83 -4.55 26.85
C TRP A 4 16.07 -5.20 27.48
N SER A 5 17.14 -5.41 26.70
CA SER A 5 18.42 -5.90 27.22
C SER A 5 19.06 -4.95 28.23
N GLU A 6 18.58 -3.70 28.33
CA GLU A 6 19.02 -2.77 29.36
C GLU A 6 18.54 -3.11 30.77
N PHE A 7 17.53 -3.96 30.89
CA PHE A 7 16.95 -4.40 32.16
C PHE A 7 17.50 -5.76 32.63
N LEU A 8 18.40 -6.37 31.85
CA LEU A 8 19.11 -7.57 32.27
C LEU A 8 20.17 -7.24 33.32
N GLU A 9 20.17 -8.01 34.42
CA GLU A 9 21.11 -7.86 35.54
C GLU A 9 22.56 -8.14 35.12
N GLN A 10 22.78 -9.24 34.40
CA GLN A 10 24.10 -9.63 33.91
C GLN A 10 24.17 -9.54 32.39
N ARG A 11 25.09 -8.70 31.89
CA ARG A 11 25.23 -8.44 30.45
C ARG A 11 26.67 -8.12 30.10
N THR A 12 27.16 -8.82 29.09
CA THR A 12 28.50 -8.63 28.54
C THR A 12 28.61 -7.28 27.83
N HIS A 13 29.84 -6.80 27.59
CA HIS A 13 30.08 -5.59 26.79
C HIS A 13 29.53 -5.71 25.37
N ALA A 14 29.57 -6.91 24.79
CA ALA A 14 28.98 -7.19 23.48
C ALA A 14 27.45 -6.98 23.51
N THR A 15 26.76 -7.54 24.49
CA THR A 15 25.30 -7.34 24.66
C THR A 15 24.94 -5.88 24.87
N LYS A 16 25.74 -5.13 25.65
CA LYS A 16 25.53 -3.68 25.84
C LYS A 16 25.68 -2.90 24.52
N ARG A 17 26.66 -3.27 23.68
CA ARG A 17 26.87 -2.64 22.37
C ARG A 17 25.70 -2.91 21.43
N LEU A 18 25.24 -4.17 21.37
CA LEU A 18 24.09 -4.55 20.55
C LEU A 18 22.81 -3.85 20.98
N GLY A 19 22.53 -3.76 22.29
CA GLY A 19 21.35 -3.04 22.79
C GLY A 19 21.36 -1.55 22.40
N LYS A 20 22.53 -0.90 22.39
CA LYS A 20 22.67 0.49 21.92
C LYS A 20 22.37 0.64 20.42
N LEU A 21 22.77 -0.34 19.60
CA LEU A 21 22.48 -0.35 18.16
C LEU A 21 21.01 -0.68 17.86
N ALA A 22 20.35 -1.47 18.71
CA ALA A 22 18.94 -1.81 18.56
C ALA A 22 17.99 -0.63 18.88
N ASN A 23 18.41 0.30 19.75
CA ASN A 23 17.63 1.49 20.10
C ASN A 23 17.22 2.34 18.88
N PRO A 24 18.14 2.81 18.01
CA PRO A 24 17.76 3.59 16.82
C PRO A 24 16.88 2.80 15.85
N LEU A 25 17.15 1.49 15.67
CA LEU A 25 16.33 0.64 14.81
C LEU A 25 14.89 0.52 15.32
N THR A 26 14.68 0.54 16.64
CA THR A 26 13.33 0.55 17.21
C THR A 26 12.56 1.80 16.79
N TYR A 27 13.21 2.96 16.80
CA TYR A 27 12.60 4.21 16.33
C TYR A 27 12.31 4.17 14.83
N GLU A 28 13.25 3.68 14.03
CA GLU A 28 13.06 3.57 12.58
C GLU A 28 11.89 2.65 12.24
N VAL A 29 11.77 1.50 12.90
CA VAL A 29 10.61 0.60 12.72
C VAL A 29 9.31 1.31 13.06
N GLN A 30 9.22 1.97 14.22
CA GLN A 30 8.01 2.71 14.62
C GLN A 30 7.66 3.84 13.66
N GLU A 31 8.66 4.57 13.17
CA GLU A 31 8.46 5.63 12.18
C GLU A 31 7.91 5.06 10.87
N LYS A 32 8.50 3.95 10.38
CA LYS A 32 8.05 3.29 9.14
C LYS A 32 6.65 2.71 9.28
N GLU A 33 6.30 2.15 10.44
CA GLU A 33 4.93 1.70 10.74
C GLU A 33 3.94 2.87 10.67
N LEU A 34 4.26 4.01 11.27
CA LEU A 34 3.41 5.20 11.21
C LEU A 34 3.28 5.73 9.77
N GLN A 35 4.38 5.78 9.02
CA GLN A 35 4.37 6.16 7.61
C GLN A 35 3.50 5.21 6.77
N LEU A 36 3.60 3.91 7.01
CA LEU A 36 2.78 2.90 6.34
C LEU A 36 1.29 3.06 6.67
N GLN A 37 0.95 3.29 7.94
CA GLN A 37 -0.43 3.53 8.36
C GLN A 37 -1.01 4.78 7.68
N ASN A 38 -0.25 5.88 7.65
CA ASN A 38 -0.67 7.10 6.96
C ASN A 38 -0.84 6.88 5.45
N ALA A 39 0.08 6.14 4.82
CA ALA A 39 -0.03 5.81 3.40
C ALA A 39 -1.29 4.99 3.10
N LYS A 40 -1.61 4.00 3.94
CA LYS A 40 -2.86 3.21 3.82
C LYS A 40 -4.10 4.07 3.94
N LEU A 41 -4.17 4.94 4.96
CA LEU A 41 -5.30 5.86 5.14
C LEU A 41 -5.45 6.84 3.97
N ASN A 42 -4.34 7.34 3.43
CA ASN A 42 -4.38 8.21 2.27
C ASN A 42 -4.83 7.47 1.01
N LEU A 43 -4.40 6.22 0.82
CA LEU A 43 -4.89 5.37 -0.27
C LEU A 43 -6.41 5.20 -0.19
N GLU A 44 -6.94 4.82 0.96
CA GLU A 44 -8.39 4.66 1.17
C GLU A 44 -9.16 5.96 0.90
N ARG A 45 -8.62 7.11 1.34
CA ARG A 45 -9.20 8.43 1.06
C ARG A 45 -9.23 8.73 -0.44
N PHE A 46 -8.14 8.45 -1.16
CA PHE A 46 -8.09 8.67 -2.61
C PHE A 46 -9.02 7.73 -3.36
N GLU A 47 -9.09 6.46 -2.97
CA GLU A 47 -10.05 5.51 -3.54
C GLU A 47 -11.48 6.01 -3.37
N LEU A 48 -11.85 6.46 -2.16
CA LEU A 48 -13.18 7.03 -1.91
C LEU A 48 -13.45 8.27 -2.76
N GLN A 49 -12.47 9.17 -2.90
CA GLN A 49 -12.61 10.36 -3.75
C GLN A 49 -12.80 10.01 -5.23
N ILE A 50 -12.08 9.00 -5.73
CA ILE A 50 -12.23 8.49 -7.09
C ILE A 50 -13.64 7.92 -7.27
N CYS A 51 -14.04 7.00 -6.39
CA CYS A 51 -15.37 6.40 -6.32
C CYS A 51 -16.48 7.46 -6.38
N ASN A 52 -16.40 8.48 -5.52
CA ASN A 52 -17.38 9.57 -5.49
C ASN A 52 -17.42 10.38 -6.79
N LYS A 53 -16.27 10.60 -7.44
CA LYS A 53 -16.22 11.32 -8.73
C LYS A 53 -16.84 10.52 -9.87
N ILE A 54 -16.69 9.20 -9.86
CA ILE A 54 -17.21 8.34 -10.95
C ILE A 54 -18.64 7.86 -10.70
N ALA A 55 -19.13 7.89 -9.46
CA ALA A 55 -20.49 7.47 -9.10
C ALA A 55 -21.56 8.20 -9.94
N GLY A 56 -21.36 9.49 -10.23
CA GLY A 56 -22.26 10.28 -11.08
C GLY A 56 -22.34 9.84 -12.55
N ASN A 57 -21.47 8.92 -12.99
CA ASN A 57 -21.53 8.36 -14.35
C ASN A 57 -22.48 7.17 -14.46
N TYR A 58 -23.02 6.69 -13.33
CA TYR A 58 -23.85 5.48 -13.28
C TYR A 58 -25.27 5.83 -12.85
N THR A 59 -26.24 5.07 -13.36
CA THR A 59 -27.66 5.36 -13.15
C THR A 59 -28.24 4.75 -11.88
N ASN A 60 -27.60 3.70 -11.37
CA ASN A 60 -28.01 3.00 -10.16
C ASN A 60 -26.77 2.39 -9.45
N GLU A 61 -26.94 2.10 -8.16
CA GLU A 61 -25.88 1.62 -7.27
C GLU A 61 -25.33 0.25 -7.71
N VAL A 62 -26.19 -0.66 -8.17
CA VAL A 62 -25.79 -2.02 -8.59
C VAL A 62 -24.87 -1.98 -9.82
N GLU A 63 -25.17 -1.12 -10.80
CA GLU A 63 -24.34 -0.92 -11.98
C GLU A 63 -22.96 -0.38 -11.60
N TYR A 64 -22.94 0.61 -10.70
CA TYR A 64 -21.72 1.21 -10.17
C TYR A 64 -20.85 0.18 -9.44
N GLU A 65 -21.40 -0.57 -8.48
CA GLU A 65 -20.66 -1.56 -7.71
C GLU A 65 -20.04 -2.65 -8.60
N ASN A 66 -20.83 -3.16 -9.57
CA ASN A 66 -20.34 -4.13 -10.54
C ASN A 66 -19.21 -3.57 -11.41
N ALA A 67 -19.30 -2.30 -11.82
CA ALA A 67 -18.25 -1.65 -12.60
C ALA A 67 -16.94 -1.52 -11.79
N ILE A 68 -17.02 -1.13 -10.51
CA ILE A 68 -15.87 -1.07 -9.60
C ILE A 68 -15.23 -2.45 -9.42
N LEU A 69 -16.04 -3.47 -9.15
CA LEU A 69 -15.56 -4.84 -8.93
C LEU A 69 -14.84 -5.38 -10.16
N ASN A 70 -15.43 -5.20 -11.34
CA ASN A 70 -14.82 -5.60 -12.62
C ASN A 70 -13.52 -4.83 -12.90
N ALA A 71 -13.47 -3.53 -12.60
CA ALA A 71 -12.26 -2.74 -12.76
C ALA A 71 -11.13 -3.21 -11.83
N LYS A 72 -11.44 -3.51 -10.56
CA LYS A 72 -10.48 -4.06 -9.59
C LYS A 72 -9.96 -5.42 -10.03
N ALA A 73 -10.83 -6.31 -10.54
CA ALA A 73 -10.43 -7.61 -11.06
C ALA A 73 -9.47 -7.48 -12.26
N LYS A 74 -9.78 -6.60 -13.23
CA LYS A 74 -8.91 -6.33 -14.39
C LYS A 74 -7.57 -5.74 -13.99
N ALA A 75 -7.56 -4.82 -13.03
CA ALA A 75 -6.31 -4.25 -12.50
C ALA A 75 -5.45 -5.32 -11.83
N ASN A 76 -6.07 -6.23 -11.07
CA ASN A 76 -5.37 -7.35 -10.44
C ASN A 76 -4.79 -8.32 -11.47
N GLU A 77 -5.55 -8.67 -12.50
CA GLU A 77 -5.07 -9.51 -13.61
C GLU A 77 -3.88 -8.86 -14.32
N TRP A 78 -3.97 -7.57 -14.64
CA TRP A 78 -2.89 -6.81 -15.27
C TRP A 78 -1.63 -6.76 -14.39
N ASN A 79 -1.76 -6.47 -13.10
CA ASN A 79 -0.61 -6.33 -12.21
C ASN A 79 0.13 -7.66 -11.94
N ASN A 80 -0.52 -8.79 -12.17
CA ASN A 80 0.05 -10.13 -11.97
C ASN A 80 0.40 -10.85 -13.27
N SER A 81 0.19 -10.22 -14.43
CA SER A 81 0.50 -10.79 -15.74
C SER A 81 1.91 -10.36 -16.20
N PRO A 82 2.64 -11.19 -16.97
CA PRO A 82 3.94 -10.81 -17.52
C PRO A 82 3.84 -9.58 -18.41
N ILE A 83 4.83 -8.68 -18.36
CA ILE A 83 4.82 -7.41 -19.10
C ILE A 83 4.63 -7.62 -20.62
N ASP A 84 5.14 -8.72 -21.18
CA ASP A 84 4.98 -9.06 -22.60
C ASP A 84 3.52 -9.37 -23.01
N SER A 85 2.66 -9.69 -22.03
CA SER A 85 1.23 -9.93 -22.25
C SER A 85 0.40 -8.65 -22.27
N HIS A 86 0.99 -7.53 -21.86
CA HIS A 86 0.36 -6.21 -21.84
C HIS A 86 0.35 -5.63 -23.26
N LYS A 87 -0.53 -6.13 -24.13
CA LYS A 87 -0.69 -5.56 -25.48
C LYS A 87 -1.02 -4.07 -25.35
N PRO A 88 -0.23 -3.16 -25.94
CA PRO A 88 -0.57 -1.74 -25.94
C PRO A 88 -1.90 -1.58 -26.67
N THR A 89 -2.91 -1.08 -25.97
CA THR A 89 -4.21 -0.75 -26.55
C THR A 89 -4.06 0.54 -27.37
N HIS A 90 -3.40 0.45 -28.52
CA HIS A 90 -3.54 1.48 -29.55
C HIS A 90 -4.98 1.41 -30.07
N LYS A 91 -5.85 2.28 -29.54
CA LYS A 91 -7.13 2.58 -30.16
C LYS A 91 -6.88 3.32 -31.49
N ASN A 92 -6.47 2.58 -32.51
CA ASN A 92 -6.52 3.07 -33.89
C ASN A 92 -7.99 3.10 -34.32
N GLN A 93 -8.71 4.17 -33.96
CA GLN A 93 -9.92 4.54 -34.71
C GLN A 93 -9.47 5.05 -36.08
N LYS A 94 -9.29 4.15 -37.04
CA LYS A 94 -9.43 4.53 -38.45
C LYS A 94 -10.92 4.68 -38.71
N LYS A 95 -11.40 5.93 -38.73
CA LYS A 95 -12.65 6.27 -39.40
C LYS A 95 -12.39 6.11 -40.90
N CYS A 96 -13.00 5.10 -41.50
CA CYS A 96 -13.31 5.09 -42.94
C CYS A 96 -14.74 5.57 -43.10
#